data_AF-A0A960TP90-F1
#
_entry.id   AF-A0A960TP90-F1
#
_cell.length_a   1.000
_cell.length_b   1.000
_cell.length_c   1.000
_cell.angle_alpha   90.00
_cell.angle_beta   90.00
_cell.angle_gamma   90.00
#
_symmetry.space_group_name_H-M   'P 1'
#
loop_
_entity.id
_entity.type
_entity.pdbx_description
1 polymer ?
#
loop_
_entity_poly.entity_id
_entity_poly.type
_entity_poly.pdbx_seq_one_letter_code
_entity_poly.pdbx_strand_id
1 'polypeptide(L)'
;MHPILKFSRTAYVEAQQLMPLLMDYKNPRDFISRLVKEGELIRLKNGFFVITDKIKESQAPYEQIANLLYGPSYLSLEWALAYYGMIPEGVYVVTSVSAT
;
A
#
# COMPACT_ATOMS: atom_id res chain seq x y z
N MET A 1 6.71 0.72 15.99
CA MET A 1 5.67 1.50 15.30
C MET A 1 5.47 2.84 15.96
N HIS A 2 5.87 3.89 15.27
CA HIS A 2 5.71 5.28 15.63
C HIS A 2 4.23 5.63 15.80
N PRO A 3 3.85 6.40 16.84
CA PRO A 3 2.45 6.71 17.15
C PRO A 3 1.67 7.31 15.97
N ILE A 4 2.33 8.15 15.16
CA ILE A 4 1.70 8.80 14.01
C ILE A 4 1.13 7.81 13.00
N LEU A 5 1.72 6.62 12.86
CA LEU A 5 1.28 5.61 11.90
C LEU A 5 0.00 4.89 12.35
N LYS A 6 -0.41 5.05 13.62
CA LYS A 6 -1.63 4.44 14.17
C LYS A 6 -2.91 5.10 13.66
N PHE A 7 -2.81 6.26 13.00
CA PHE A 7 -3.96 6.97 12.43
C PHE A 7 -4.68 6.17 11.34
N SER A 8 -3.91 5.48 10.49
CA SER A 8 -4.46 4.72 9.40
C SER A 8 -5.12 3.47 9.99
N ARG A 9 -6.22 3.00 9.39
CA ARG A 9 -6.77 1.66 9.66
C ARG A 9 -6.19 0.62 8.70
N THR A 10 -5.87 1.02 7.48
CA THR A 10 -5.29 0.17 6.43
C THR A 10 -3.78 0.01 6.60
N ALA A 11 -3.22 -1.01 5.95
CA ALA A 11 -1.78 -1.24 5.91
C ALA A 11 -1.03 -0.26 4.99
N TYR A 12 -1.70 0.33 4.02
CA TYR A 12 -1.12 1.27 3.06
C TYR A 12 -1.40 2.71 3.46
N VAL A 13 -0.45 3.60 3.12
CA VAL A 13 -0.58 5.05 3.32
C VAL A 13 0.04 5.80 2.16
N GLU A 14 -0.62 6.87 1.75
CA GLU A 14 -0.10 7.83 0.79
C GLU A 14 0.60 8.98 1.51
N ALA A 15 1.61 9.56 0.86
CA ALA A 15 2.27 10.77 1.37
C ALA A 15 1.25 11.89 1.60
N GLN A 16 0.23 12.02 0.75
CA GLN A 16 -0.82 13.03 0.92
C GLN A 16 -1.60 12.89 2.23
N GLN A 17 -1.74 11.66 2.75
CA GLN A 17 -2.40 11.40 4.03
C GLN A 17 -1.47 11.65 5.21
N LEU A 18 -0.16 11.44 5.04
CA LEU A 18 0.85 11.67 6.08
C LEU A 18 1.21 13.13 6.24
N MET A 19 1.27 13.90 5.15
CA MET A 19 1.75 15.29 5.15
C MET A 19 0.98 16.21 6.12
N PRO A 20 -0.36 16.17 6.20
CA PRO A 20 -1.12 16.96 7.17
C PRO A 20 -0.79 16.61 8.63
N LEU A 21 -0.47 15.35 8.93
CA LEU A 21 -0.12 14.90 10.28
C LEU A 21 1.29 15.34 10.70
N LEU A 22 2.10 15.75 9.73
CA LEU A 22 3.50 16.10 9.92
C LEU A 22 3.75 17.62 9.85
N MET A 23 2.71 18.45 9.81
CA MET A 23 2.85 19.91 9.64
C MET A 23 3.69 20.59 10.73
N ASP A 24 3.67 20.04 11.95
CA ASP A 24 4.45 20.56 13.08
C ASP A 24 5.95 20.16 13.03
N TYR A 25 6.33 19.25 12.14
CA TYR A 25 7.70 18.81 11.98
C TYR A 25 8.46 19.73 11.02
N LYS A 26 9.67 20.14 11.42
CA LYS A 26 10.55 21.01 10.63
C LYS A 26 10.83 20.50 9.21
N ASN A 27 10.95 19.19 9.03
CA ASN A 27 11.11 18.58 7.70
C ASN A 27 10.32 17.25 7.58
N PRO A 28 9.06 17.30 7.11
CA PRO A 28 8.18 16.13 6.99
C PRO A 28 8.73 15.02 6.09
N ARG A 29 9.45 15.38 5.02
CA ARG A 29 10.00 14.42 4.05
C ARG A 29 11.18 13.63 4.63
N ASP A 30 12.04 14.30 5.40
CA ASP A 30 13.13 13.63 6.11
C ASP A 30 12.58 12.70 7.18
N PHE A 31 11.50 13.10 7.86
CA PHE A 31 10.80 12.26 8.83
C PHE A 31 10.28 10.96 8.18
N ILE A 32 9.61 11.05 7.02
CA ILE A 32 9.16 9.86 6.28
C ILE A 32 10.36 9.00 5.85
N SER A 33 11.43 9.61 5.35
CA SER A 33 12.65 8.89 4.95
C SER A 33 13.30 8.15 6.13
N ARG A 34 13.26 8.74 7.33
CA ARG A 34 13.71 8.09 8.56
C ARG A 34 12.85 6.89 8.92
N LEU A 35 11.51 7.01 8.85
CA LEU A 35 10.62 5.86 9.09
C LEU A 35 10.85 4.71 8.11
N VAL A 36 11.17 5.03 6.85
CA VAL A 36 11.57 4.01 5.86
C VAL A 36 12.89 3.35 6.24
N LYS A 37 13.90 4.14 6.63
CA LYS A 37 15.21 3.64 7.05
C LYS A 37 15.12 2.77 8.32
N GLU A 38 14.25 3.13 9.26
CA GLU A 38 13.97 2.38 10.49
C GLU A 38 13.12 1.11 10.24
N GLY A 39 12.64 0.90 9.01
CA GLY A 39 11.83 -0.26 8.63
C GLY A 39 10.39 -0.20 9.12
N GLU A 40 9.92 0.94 9.62
CA GLU A 40 8.52 1.12 10.02
C GLU A 40 7.60 1.35 8.82
N LEU A 41 8.14 1.92 7.74
CA LEU A 41 7.48 2.05 6.45
C LEU A 41 8.28 1.30 5.38
N ILE A 42 7.59 0.57 4.52
CA ILE A 42 8.14 0.01 3.28
C ILE A 42 7.68 0.91 2.14
N ARG A 43 8.61 1.45 1.36
CA ARG A 43 8.28 2.28 0.18
C ARG A 43 7.89 1.36 -0.99
N LEU A 44 6.72 1.59 -1.57
CA LEU A 44 6.24 0.87 -2.76
C LEU A 44 6.64 1.63 -4.04
N LYS A 45 6.20 2.89 -4.15
CA LYS A 45 6.62 3.87 -5.17
C LYS A 45 6.72 5.25 -4.53
N ASN A 46 7.16 6.25 -5.27
CA ASN A 46 7.23 7.62 -4.77
C ASN A 46 5.85 8.10 -4.27
N GLY A 47 5.75 8.38 -2.98
CA GLY A 47 4.51 8.83 -2.34
C GLY A 47 3.63 7.71 -1.78
N PHE A 48 4.01 6.44 -1.90
CA PHE A 48 3.18 5.30 -1.50
C PHE A 48 3.99 4.36 -0.61
N PHE A 49 3.41 4.02 0.54
CA PHE A 49 4.08 3.23 1.56
C PHE A 49 3.16 2.17 2.16
N VAL A 50 3.78 1.13 2.72
CA VAL A 50 3.13 0.14 3.58
C VAL A 50 3.68 0.28 4.99
N ILE A 51 2.78 0.26 5.99
CA ILE A 51 3.11 0.21 7.40
C ILE A 51 3.47 -1.22 7.75
N THR A 52 4.74 -1.46 8.08
CA THR A 52 5.29 -2.80 8.31
C THR A 52 4.52 -3.56 9.38
N ASP A 53 4.20 -2.93 10.51
CA ASP A 53 3.49 -3.58 11.63
C ASP A 53 2.11 -4.14 11.24
N LYS A 54 1.48 -3.60 10.19
CA LYS A 54 0.14 -4.01 9.76
C LYS A 54 0.12 -5.18 8.79
N ILE A 55 1.29 -5.60 8.31
CA ILE A 55 1.45 -6.75 7.41
C ILE A 55 2.36 -7.82 8.02
N LYS A 56 2.78 -7.67 9.29
CA LYS A 56 3.67 -8.64 9.95
C LYS A 56 3.02 -10.01 10.11
N GLU A 57 1.73 -10.04 10.39
CA GLU A 57 0.98 -11.28 10.71
C GLU A 57 -0.02 -11.67 9.62
N SER A 58 -0.15 -10.87 8.56
CA SER A 58 -1.06 -11.13 7.43
C SER A 58 -0.30 -11.10 6.11
N GLN A 59 -0.81 -11.78 5.09
CA GLN A 59 -0.33 -11.54 3.74
C GLN A 59 -0.48 -10.05 3.38
N ALA A 60 0.45 -9.53 2.59
CA ALA A 60 0.32 -8.18 2.06
C ALA A 60 -0.96 -8.12 1.21
N PRO A 61 -1.80 -7.09 1.37
CA PRO A 61 -3.05 -6.96 0.62
C PRO A 61 -2.75 -6.48 -0.80
N TYR A 62 -2.19 -7.35 -1.64
CA TYR A 62 -1.71 -7.01 -2.98
C TYR A 62 -2.79 -6.39 -3.86
N GLU A 63 -4.06 -6.77 -3.65
CA GLU A 63 -5.23 -6.23 -4.35
C GLU A 63 -5.40 -4.73 -4.10
N GLN A 64 -5.28 -4.34 -2.83
CA GLN A 64 -5.46 -2.97 -2.38
C GLN A 64 -4.27 -2.12 -2.84
N ILE A 65 -3.06 -2.70 -2.79
CA ILE A 65 -1.85 -2.07 -3.30
C ILE A 65 -1.96 -1.82 -4.81
N ALA A 66 -2.44 -2.78 -5.59
CA ALA A 66 -2.60 -2.63 -7.04
C ALA A 66 -3.55 -1.48 -7.39
N ASN A 67 -4.73 -1.43 -6.76
CA ASN A 67 -5.70 -0.33 -6.96
C ASN A 67 -5.11 1.04 -6.57
N LEU A 68 -4.30 1.09 -5.51
CA LEU A 68 -3.62 2.29 -5.07
C LEU A 68 -2.54 2.75 -6.06
N LEU A 69 -1.80 1.81 -6.64
CA LEU A 69 -0.69 2.12 -7.55
C LEU A 69 -1.15 2.49 -8.96
N TYR A 70 -2.27 1.92 -9.45
CA TYR A 70 -2.68 1.98 -10.86
C TYR A 70 -4.05 2.63 -11.13
N GLY A 71 -4.63 3.36 -10.17
CA GLY A 71 -5.88 4.09 -10.41
C GLY A 71 -5.85 4.98 -11.67
N PRO A 72 -6.91 5.06 -12.50
CA PRO A 72 -8.18 4.34 -12.47
C PRO A 72 -8.09 2.98 -13.20
N SER A 73 -7.87 1.89 -12.46
CA SER A 73 -7.79 0.53 -12.99
C SER A 73 -8.57 -0.44 -12.11
N TYR A 74 -8.97 -1.58 -12.69
CA TYR A 74 -9.61 -2.68 -11.96
C TYR A 74 -8.76 -3.93 -12.00
N LEU A 75 -8.76 -4.68 -10.90
CA LEU A 75 -8.25 -6.04 -10.86
C LEU A 75 -9.06 -6.93 -11.79
N SER A 76 -8.40 -7.66 -12.68
CA SER A 76 -9.05 -8.33 -13.80
C SER A 76 -8.31 -9.61 -14.22
N LEU A 77 -8.71 -10.15 -15.37
CA LEU A 77 -8.14 -11.33 -16.03
C LEU A 77 -8.08 -12.55 -15.09
N GLU A 78 -7.02 -13.35 -15.19
CA GLU A 78 -6.84 -14.59 -14.44
C GLU A 78 -6.89 -14.34 -12.93
N TRP A 79 -6.38 -13.18 -12.47
CA TRP A 79 -6.43 -12.82 -11.05
C TRP A 79 -7.87 -12.73 -10.55
N ALA A 80 -8.74 -12.03 -11.28
CA ALA A 80 -10.14 -11.91 -10.89
C ALA A 80 -10.88 -13.26 -10.98
N LEU A 81 -10.61 -14.04 -12.03
CA LEU A 81 -11.19 -15.38 -12.18
C LEU A 81 -10.82 -16.29 -11.00
N ALA A 82 -9.54 -16.30 -10.61
CA ALA A 82 -9.08 -17.08 -9.46
C ALA A 82 -9.65 -16.55 -8.13
N TYR A 83 -9.71 -15.23 -7.94
CA TYR A 83 -10.30 -14.61 -6.75
C TYR A 83 -11.76 -15.01 -6.53
N TYR A 84 -12.55 -15.10 -7.62
CA TYR A 84 -13.95 -15.54 -7.57
C TYR A 84 -14.13 -17.06 -7.68
N GLY A 85 -13.05 -17.84 -7.71
CA GLY A 85 -13.10 -19.31 -7.80
C GLY A 85 -13.64 -19.84 -9.13
N MET A 86 -13.55 -19.04 -10.20
CA MET A 86 -13.97 -19.44 -11.56
C MET A 86 -12.96 -20.36 -12.24
N ILE A 87 -11.70 -20.36 -11.78
CA ILE A 87 -10.63 -21.23 -12.27
C ILE A 87 -9.89 -21.87 -11.08
N PRO A 88 -9.41 -23.13 -11.18
CA PRO A 88 -8.71 -23.82 -10.11
C PRO A 88 -7.22 -23.43 -9.97
N GLU A 89 -6.64 -22.75 -10.95
CA GLU A 89 -5.23 -22.37 -10.96
C GLU A 89 -4.90 -21.34 -9.86
N GLY A 90 -3.78 -21.57 -9.16
CA GLY A 90 -3.22 -20.59 -8.23
C GLY A 90 -2.60 -19.41 -8.99
N VAL A 91 -3.29 -18.28 -9.02
CA VAL A 91 -2.80 -17.05 -9.66
C VAL A 91 -2.12 -16.16 -8.63
N TYR A 92 -0.80 -16.03 -8.73
CA TYR A 92 0.03 -15.23 -7.82
C TYR A 92 0.32 -13.82 -8.35
N VAL A 93 0.00 -13.56 -9.62
CA VAL A 93 0.21 -12.25 -10.26
C VAL A 93 -1.08 -11.46 -10.20
N VAL A 94 -1.02 -10.26 -9.61
CA VAL A 94 -2.16 -9.34 -9.54
C VAL A 94 -2.16 -8.48 -10.79
N THR A 95 -3.20 -8.61 -11.61
CA THR A 95 -3.31 -7.91 -12.88
C THR A 95 -4.36 -6.82 -12.82
N SER A 96 -3.95 -5.58 -13.10
CA SER A 96 -4.84 -4.42 -13.23
C SER A 96 -5.05 -4.07 -14.70
N VAL A 97 -6.29 -3.79 -15.08
CA VAL A 97 -6.68 -3.38 -16.43
C VAL A 97 -7.38 -2.03 -16.35
N SER A 98 -7.05 -1.12 -17.27
CA SER A 98 -7.74 0.14 -17.50
C SER A 98 -8.24 0.18 -18.95
N ALA A 99 -9.33 0.91 -19.21
CA ALA A 99 -9.90 1.08 -20.54
C ALA A 99 -9.30 2.28 -21.31
N THR A 100 -8.17 2.81 -20.83
CA THR A 100 -7.52 4.01 -21.40
C THR A 100 -6.53 3.64 -22.48
#